data_AF-A0A3M1GNB9-F1
#
_entry.id   AF-A0A3M1GNB9-F1
#
_cell.length_a   1.000
_cell.length_b   1.000
_cell.length_c   1.000
_cell.angle_alpha   90.00
_cell.angle_beta   90.00
_cell.angle_gamma   90.00
#
_symmetry.space_group_name_H-M   'P 1'
#
loop_
_entity.id
_entity.type
_entity.pdbx_description
1 polymer ?
#
loop_
_entity_poly.entity_id
_entity_poly.type
_entity_poly.pdbx_seq_one_letter_code
_entity_poly.pdbx_strand_id
1 'polypeptide(L)'
;MNILGVSCYYHDAAAALLMDGQLVAAAEEERFTRKKHDSSFPKHAINFCLQKAGLTADDLDYVVFYEKPLVKFERILQTTLSTFPKSWGVFRESMVTWFDEKLWIKSKLQTEIGVPVSKILFVEHHLTHAA
;
A
#
# COMPACT_ATOMS: atom_id res chain seq x y z
N MET A 1 -11.54 -13.10 12.17
CA MET A 1 -11.47 -12.10 11.08
C MET A 1 -10.02 -11.76 10.82
N ASN A 2 -9.53 -12.06 9.61
CA ASN A 2 -8.13 -11.98 9.21
C ASN A 2 -7.92 -10.81 8.27
N ILE A 3 -7.17 -9.80 8.72
CA ILE A 3 -6.97 -8.54 7.98
C ILE A 3 -5.48 -8.34 7.73
N LEU A 4 -5.11 -8.24 6.46
CA LEU A 4 -3.74 -7.94 6.05
C LEU A 4 -3.61 -6.46 5.65
N GLY A 5 -2.90 -5.68 6.45
CA GLY A 5 -2.49 -4.33 6.09
C GLY A 5 -1.22 -4.35 5.24
N VAL A 6 -1.20 -3.56 4.17
CA VAL A 6 -0.08 -3.49 3.22
C VAL A 6 0.34 -2.05 2.99
N SER A 7 1.65 -1.79 3.07
CA SER A 7 2.30 -0.53 2.70
C SER A 7 3.30 -0.77 1.58
N CYS A 8 3.27 0.04 0.52
CA CYS A 8 4.26 0.04 -0.57
C CYS A 8 4.19 1.29 -1.47
N TYR A 9 5.19 1.41 -2.36
CA TYR A 9 5.34 2.45 -3.40
C TYR A 9 5.37 3.89 -2.88
N TYR A 10 5.96 4.11 -1.69
CA TYR A 10 6.18 5.46 -1.17
C TYR A 10 7.44 5.57 -0.30
N HIS A 11 7.42 5.00 0.89
CA HIS A 11 8.55 4.98 1.82
C HIS A 11 9.01 3.53 2.03
N ASP A 12 8.64 2.95 3.16
CA ASP A 12 9.02 1.60 3.54
C ASP A 12 7.86 0.65 3.23
N ALA A 13 8.17 -0.37 2.43
CA ALA A 13 7.25 -1.44 2.15
C ALA A 13 7.15 -2.35 3.37
N ALA A 14 5.93 -2.70 3.76
CA ALA A 14 5.67 -3.48 4.96
C ALA A 14 4.32 -4.21 4.88
N ALA A 15 4.17 -5.22 5.72
CA ALA A 15 2.90 -5.92 5.92
C ALA A 15 2.63 -6.15 7.40
N ALA A 16 1.36 -6.10 7.79
CA ALA A 16 0.89 -6.40 9.13
C ALA A 16 -0.39 -7.26 9.07
N LEU A 17 -0.44 -8.32 9.86
CA LEU A 17 -1.58 -9.23 9.93
C LEU A 17 -2.25 -9.12 11.30
N LEU A 18 -3.54 -8.80 11.26
CA LEU A 18 -4.44 -8.80 12.40
C LEU A 18 -5.35 -10.02 12.32
N MET A 19 -5.50 -10.74 13.43
CA MET A 19 -6.52 -11.78 13.61
C MET A 19 -7.42 -11.39 14.77
N ASP A 20 -8.70 -11.18 14.49
CA ASP A 20 -9.72 -10.77 15.48
C ASP A 20 -9.30 -9.55 16.30
N GLY A 21 -8.71 -8.57 15.62
CA GLY A 21 -8.23 -7.32 16.22
C GLY A 21 -6.89 -7.41 16.95
N GLN A 22 -6.25 -8.59 16.99
CA GLN A 22 -4.95 -8.79 17.61
C GLN A 22 -3.83 -8.83 16.57
N LEU A 23 -2.72 -8.15 16.82
CA LEU A 23 -1.55 -8.18 15.94
C LEU A 23 -0.82 -9.51 16.09
N VAL A 24 -0.72 -10.25 14.99
CA VAL A 24 -0.11 -11.58 14.95
C VAL A 24 1.30 -11.54 14.38
N ALA A 25 1.47 -10.75 13.32
CA ALA A 25 2.75 -10.57 12.67
C ALA A 25 2.80 -9.19 11.99
N ALA A 26 3.97 -8.58 12.02
CA ALA A 26 4.28 -7.41 11.19
C ALA A 26 5.76 -7.47 10.81
N ALA A 27 6.07 -7.06 9.58
CA ALA A 27 7.44 -6.98 9.11
C ALA A 27 7.60 -5.92 8.02
N GLU A 28 8.79 -5.32 8.00
CA GLU A 28 9.25 -4.44 6.92
C GLU A 28 10.00 -5.26 5.87
N GLU A 29 9.79 -4.94 4.59
CA GLU A 29 10.40 -5.63 3.45
C GLU A 29 11.93 -5.50 3.46
N GLU A 30 12.46 -4.36 3.92
CA GLU A 30 13.91 -4.10 3.98
C GLU A 30 14.68 -5.12 4.84
N ARG A 31 14.00 -5.77 5.80
CA ARG A 31 14.60 -6.82 6.64
C ARG A 31 14.94 -8.06 5.83
N PHE A 32 14.15 -8.34 4.79
CA PHE A 32 14.33 -9.47 3.89
C PHE A 32 15.18 -9.10 2.67
N THR A 33 14.91 -7.97 2.03
CA THR A 33 15.61 -7.56 0.80
C THR A 33 17.00 -6.99 1.08
N ARG A 34 17.27 -6.58 2.33
CA ARG A 34 18.52 -5.91 2.76
C ARG A 34 18.77 -4.59 2.03
N LYS A 35 17.77 -4.06 1.33
CA LYS A 35 17.75 -2.74 0.72
C LYS A 35 17.06 -1.79 1.70
N LYS A 36 17.83 -0.86 2.26
CA LYS A 36 17.30 0.13 3.20
C LYS A 36 16.22 0.97 2.51
N HIS A 37 15.09 1.19 3.18
CA HIS A 37 13.94 1.92 2.64
C HIS A 37 13.40 1.32 1.34
N ASP A 38 13.27 -0.01 1.31
CA ASP A 38 12.70 -0.68 0.15
C ASP A 38 11.22 -0.29 -0.01
N SER A 39 10.93 0.50 -1.04
CA SER A 39 9.58 0.95 -1.36
C SER A 39 8.82 0.01 -2.32
N SER A 40 9.40 -1.14 -2.67
CA SER A 40 8.81 -2.09 -3.62
C SER A 40 7.58 -2.81 -3.04
N PHE A 41 7.09 -3.83 -3.75
CA PHE A 41 5.98 -4.63 -3.23
C PHE A 41 6.45 -5.55 -2.09
N PRO A 42 5.78 -5.60 -0.92
CA PRO A 42 6.27 -6.25 0.28
C PRO A 42 6.02 -7.76 0.27
N LYS A 43 6.54 -8.44 -0.76
CA LYS A 43 6.26 -9.86 -1.01
C LYS A 43 6.77 -10.73 0.13
N HIS A 44 7.96 -10.44 0.64
CA HIS A 44 8.56 -11.24 1.72
C HIS A 44 7.85 -10.98 3.04
N ALA A 45 7.52 -9.72 3.35
CA ALA A 45 6.78 -9.37 4.56
C ALA A 45 5.37 -9.98 4.58
N ILE A 46 4.65 -9.97 3.46
CA ILE A 46 3.33 -10.63 3.34
C ILE A 46 3.46 -12.13 3.59
N ASN A 47 4.39 -12.79 2.89
CA ASN A 47 4.61 -14.23 3.03
C ASN A 47 5.00 -14.61 4.46
N PHE A 48 5.86 -13.82 5.10
CA PHE A 48 6.23 -14.01 6.50
C PHE A 48 5.01 -13.95 7.42
N CYS A 49 4.15 -12.94 7.25
CA CYS A 49 2.96 -12.78 8.09
C CYS A 49 1.98 -13.96 7.94
N LEU A 50 1.72 -14.38 6.70
CA LEU A 50 0.84 -15.52 6.42
C LEU A 50 1.41 -16.83 6.97
N GLN A 51 2.70 -17.11 6.73
CA GLN A 51 3.38 -18.29 7.26
C GLN A 51 3.38 -18.32 8.79
N LYS A 52 3.61 -17.16 9.44
CA LYS A 52 3.62 -17.07 10.91
C LYS A 52 2.27 -17.40 11.53
N ALA A 53 1.18 -17.08 10.84
CA ALA A 53 -0.18 -17.38 11.26
C ALA A 53 -0.71 -18.74 10.75
N GLY A 54 0.04 -19.44 9.89
CA GLY A 54 -0.42 -20.67 9.24
C GLY A 54 -1.57 -20.45 8.27
N LEU A 55 -1.67 -19.27 7.66
CA LEU A 55 -2.74 -18.89 6.75
C LEU A 55 -2.27 -18.87 5.29
N THR A 56 -3.23 -18.99 4.39
CA THR A 56 -3.09 -18.73 2.97
C THR A 56 -3.77 -17.41 2.59
N ALA A 57 -3.59 -16.95 1.35
CA ALA A 57 -4.27 -15.75 0.88
C ALA A 57 -5.81 -15.89 0.88
N ASP A 58 -6.33 -17.10 0.69
CA ASP A 58 -7.77 -17.37 0.67
C ASP A 58 -8.44 -17.19 2.03
N ASP A 59 -7.67 -17.39 3.11
CA ASP A 59 -8.10 -17.23 4.50
C ASP A 59 -8.19 -15.77 4.94
N LEU A 60 -7.72 -14.83 4.12
CA LEU A 60 -7.85 -13.40 4.40
C LEU A 60 -9.29 -12.95 4.14
N ASP A 61 -9.88 -12.25 5.10
CA ASP A 61 -11.18 -11.60 4.91
C ASP A 61 -10.99 -10.28 4.14
N TYR A 62 -9.96 -9.52 4.51
CA TYR A 62 -9.65 -8.24 3.89
C TYR A 62 -8.16 -8.00 3.70
N VAL A 63 -7.81 -7.36 2.58
CA VAL A 63 -6.51 -6.75 2.35
C VAL A 63 -6.70 -5.24 2.32
N VAL A 64 -5.93 -4.54 3.12
CA VAL A 64 -6.14 -3.13 3.39
C VAL A 64 -4.91 -2.34 2.97
N PHE A 65 -5.10 -1.34 2.12
CA PHE A 65 -4.05 -0.41 1.73
C PHE A 65 -4.23 0.95 2.43
N TYR A 66 -3.13 1.50 2.93
CA TYR A 66 -3.09 2.62 3.88
C TYR A 66 -3.46 4.00 3.29
N GLU A 67 -3.65 4.11 1.98
CA GLU A 67 -3.87 5.40 1.33
C GLU A 67 -4.90 5.29 0.19
N LYS A 68 -5.85 6.24 0.12
CA LYS A 68 -6.74 6.42 -1.03
C LYS A 68 -5.98 7.20 -2.12
N PRO A 69 -5.61 6.58 -3.26
CA PRO A 69 -4.76 7.25 -4.26
C PRO A 69 -5.42 8.51 -4.84
N LEU A 70 -6.71 8.45 -5.20
CA LEU A 70 -7.40 9.54 -5.89
C LEU A 70 -7.47 10.86 -5.10
N VAL A 71 -7.64 10.79 -3.77
CA VAL A 71 -7.74 11.99 -2.92
C VAL A 71 -6.41 12.73 -2.86
N LYS A 72 -5.29 12.00 -2.82
CA LYS A 72 -3.97 12.61 -2.82
C LYS A 72 -3.56 13.10 -4.21
N PHE A 73 -3.97 12.41 -5.26
CA PHE A 73 -3.84 12.91 -6.63
C PHE A 73 -4.52 14.27 -6.81
N GLU A 74 -5.76 14.42 -6.35
CA GLU A 74 -6.51 15.68 -6.41
C GLU A 74 -5.76 16.82 -5.68
N ARG A 75 -5.24 16.54 -4.47
CA ARG A 75 -4.48 17.53 -3.70
C ARG A 75 -3.21 17.99 -4.41
N ILE A 76 -2.48 17.06 -5.02
CA ILE A 76 -1.28 17.38 -5.81
C ILE A 76 -1.67 18.19 -7.04
N LEU A 77 -2.74 17.81 -7.74
CA LEU A 77 -3.25 18.53 -8.90
C LEU A 77 -3.62 19.98 -8.55
N GLN A 78 -4.38 20.20 -7.48
CA GLN A 78 -4.77 21.54 -7.01
C GLN A 78 -3.54 22.41 -6.70
N THR A 79 -2.58 21.86 -5.97
CA THR A 79 -1.33 22.57 -5.62
C THR A 79 -0.56 22.95 -6.89
N THR A 80 -0.42 22.00 -7.82
CA THR A 80 0.39 22.23 -9.02
C THR A 80 -0.29 23.20 -10.00
N LEU A 81 -1.62 23.19 -10.09
CA LEU A 81 -2.37 24.15 -10.90
C LEU A 81 -2.32 25.58 -10.35
N SER A 82 -2.24 25.75 -9.02
CA SER A 82 -2.22 27.06 -8.38
C SER A 82 -1.03 27.95 -8.79
N THR A 83 0.07 27.34 -9.25
CA THR A 83 1.31 28.02 -9.66
C THR A 83 1.62 27.86 -11.15
N PHE A 84 0.65 27.37 -11.94
CA PHE A 84 0.79 27.24 -13.39
C PHE A 84 0.98 28.62 -14.05
N PRO A 85 1.84 28.77 -15.08
CA PRO A 85 2.60 27.74 -15.81
C PRO A 85 3.97 27.37 -15.21
N LYS A 86 4.42 28.03 -14.14
CA LYS A 86 5.79 27.85 -13.60
C LYS A 86 6.05 26.45 -13.04
N SER A 87 4.99 25.75 -12.60
CA SER A 87 5.03 24.40 -12.04
C SER A 87 4.93 23.26 -13.07
N TRP A 88 4.98 23.55 -14.38
CA TRP A 88 4.80 22.53 -15.43
C TRP A 88 5.74 21.32 -15.31
N GLY A 89 7.00 21.52 -14.94
CA GLY A 89 7.95 20.42 -14.73
C GLY A 89 7.53 19.46 -13.62
N VAL A 90 7.19 20.02 -12.46
CA VAL A 90 6.70 19.26 -11.28
C VAL A 90 5.37 18.57 -11.58
N PHE A 91 4.50 19.23 -12.35
CA PHE A 91 3.24 18.64 -12.82
C PHE A 91 3.50 17.38 -13.65
N ARG A 92 4.35 17.48 -14.66
CA ARG A 92 4.66 16.34 -15.55
C ARG A 92 5.24 15.16 -14.77
N GLU A 93 6.23 15.40 -13.91
CA GLU A 93 6.84 14.33 -13.10
C GLU A 93 5.83 13.68 -12.14
N SER A 94 5.06 14.51 -11.43
CA SER A 94 4.02 14.01 -10.52
C SER A 94 2.99 13.18 -11.29
N MET A 95 2.54 13.62 -12.45
CA MET A 95 1.58 12.89 -13.27
C MET A 95 2.14 11.52 -13.69
N VAL A 96 3.39 11.44 -14.15
CA VAL A 96 4.01 10.16 -14.55
C VAL A 96 4.05 9.17 -13.38
N THR A 97 4.56 9.57 -12.21
CA THR A 97 4.63 8.69 -11.03
C THR A 97 3.25 8.22 -10.57
N TRP A 98 2.23 9.09 -10.66
CA TRP A 98 0.87 8.76 -10.24
C TRP A 98 0.16 7.80 -11.21
N PHE A 99 0.33 8.02 -12.51
CA PHE A 99 -0.31 7.19 -13.54
C PHE A 99 0.32 5.80 -13.69
N ASP A 100 1.65 5.67 -13.49
CA ASP A 100 2.34 4.38 -13.64
C ASP A 100 2.19 3.48 -12.41
N GLU A 101 2.33 4.02 -11.20
CA GLU A 101 2.49 3.18 -10.01
C GLU A 101 1.26 3.15 -9.09
N LYS A 102 0.51 4.26 -8.98
CA LYS A 102 -0.44 4.45 -7.87
C LYS A 102 -1.90 4.18 -8.22
N LEU A 103 -2.33 4.44 -9.46
CA LEU A 103 -3.70 4.16 -9.89
C LEU A 103 -4.00 2.65 -9.99
N TRP A 104 -2.97 1.83 -10.23
CA TRP A 104 -3.10 0.39 -10.44
C TRP A 104 -2.89 -0.46 -9.18
N ILE A 105 -2.77 0.16 -8.01
CA ILE A 105 -2.49 -0.53 -6.75
C ILE A 105 -3.50 -1.65 -6.45
N LYS A 106 -4.78 -1.43 -6.78
CA LYS A 106 -5.84 -2.41 -6.57
C LYS A 106 -5.62 -3.66 -7.43
N SER A 107 -5.25 -3.47 -8.69
CA SER A 107 -4.95 -4.58 -9.61
C SER A 107 -3.67 -5.29 -9.19
N LYS A 108 -2.63 -4.56 -8.77
CA LYS A 108 -1.38 -5.16 -8.29
C LYS A 108 -1.61 -6.00 -7.03
N LEU A 109 -2.37 -5.51 -6.06
CA LEU A 109 -2.73 -6.26 -4.85
C LEU A 109 -3.51 -7.54 -5.19
N GLN A 110 -4.46 -7.45 -6.12
CA GLN A 110 -5.18 -8.64 -6.60
C GLN A 110 -4.22 -9.66 -7.24
N THR A 111 -3.36 -9.24 -8.16
CA THR A 111 -2.48 -10.16 -8.90
C THR A 111 -1.37 -10.75 -8.04
N GLU A 112 -0.75 -9.95 -7.16
CA GLU A 112 0.39 -10.38 -6.35
C GLU A 112 -0.04 -11.21 -5.12
N ILE A 113 -1.19 -10.89 -4.51
CA ILE A 113 -1.67 -11.59 -3.30
C ILE A 113 -2.65 -12.72 -3.69
N GLY A 114 -3.32 -12.61 -4.84
CA GLY A 114 -4.28 -13.62 -5.30
C GLY A 114 -5.67 -13.48 -4.68
N VAL A 115 -6.01 -12.35 -4.06
CA VAL A 115 -7.32 -12.12 -3.44
C VAL A 115 -8.32 -11.46 -4.38
N PRO A 116 -9.63 -11.77 -4.30
CA PRO A 116 -10.65 -11.09 -5.08
C PRO A 116 -10.73 -9.59 -4.74
N VAL A 117 -11.06 -8.78 -5.75
CA VAL A 117 -11.14 -7.30 -5.65
C VAL A 117 -12.11 -6.82 -4.56
N SER A 118 -13.13 -7.61 -4.23
CA SER A 118 -14.10 -7.32 -3.18
C SER A 118 -13.52 -7.36 -1.77
N LYS A 119 -12.41 -8.08 -1.56
CA LYS A 119 -11.67 -8.14 -0.28
C LYS A 119 -10.65 -7.02 -0.14
N ILE A 120 -10.42 -6.21 -1.19
CA ILE A 120 -9.43 -5.12 -1.16
C ILE A 120 -10.10 -3.82 -0.74
N LEU A 121 -9.71 -3.31 0.43
CA LEU A 121 -10.20 -2.06 1.03
C LEU A 121 -9.10 -0.99 1.08
N PHE A 122 -9.52 0.27 1.04
CA PHE A 122 -8.65 1.44 1.16
C PHE A 122 -9.09 2.29 2.34
N VAL A 123 -8.15 2.65 3.21
CA VAL A 123 -8.40 3.49 4.40
C VAL A 123 -7.81 4.87 4.20
N GLU A 124 -8.31 5.85 4.96
CA GLU A 124 -7.73 7.18 4.94
C GLU A 124 -6.36 7.22 5.62
N HIS A 125 -5.41 7.86 4.95
CA HIS A 125 -4.00 7.96 5.35
C HIS A 125 -3.78 8.58 6.74
N HIS A 126 -4.67 9.45 7.19
CA HIS A 126 -4.55 10.05 8.53
C HIS A 126 -4.97 9.11 9.66
N LEU A 127 -5.87 8.15 9.38
CA LEU A 127 -6.30 7.14 10.36
C LEU A 127 -5.25 6.05 10.56
N THR A 128 -4.34 5.85 9.61
CA THR A 128 -3.31 4.80 9.69
C THR A 128 -2.17 5.14 10.64
N HIS A 129 -2.08 6.39 11.10
CA HIS A 129 -1.11 6.84 12.11
C HIS A 129 -1.67 6.88 13.54
N ALA A 130 -2.97 6.59 13.74
CA ALA A 130 -3.64 6.75 15.02
C ALA A 130 -3.52 5.54 15.98
N ALA A 131 -2.68 4.55 15.64
CA ALA A 131 -2.46 3.33 16.43
C ALA A 131 -1.42 3.52 17.54
#